data_AF-A0A7V9JL77-F1
#
_entry.id   AF-A0A7V9JL77-F1
#
_cell.length_a   1.000
_cell.length_b   1.000
_cell.length_c   1.000
_cell.angle_alpha   90.00
_cell.angle_beta   90.00
_cell.angle_gamma   90.00
#
_symmetry.space_group_name_H-M   'P 1'
#
loop_
_entity.id
_entity.type
_entity.pdbx_description
1 polymer ?
#
loop_
_entity_poly.entity_id
_entity_poly.type
_entity_poly.pdbx_seq_one_letter_code
_entity_poly.pdbx_strand_id
1 'polypeptide(L)'
;MVVIGFLIGIVRALESIDNGLFTASSSVTGATGNVQPLPNYIQTINTALTDIDTSLKPIRGQVADATASLVSIRGSAQNIDASLKDTSASLVNTSGSLVDTSGTLVNASQSAAAISTSLVDTSNVLLNILGLAQSIDGTLEAAENIESRGTALIPVEVQRANNILQPVQNDTSTINLQLAEVNRHLTNICTSPTLSLLPPLRCDPARP
;
A
#
# COMPACT_ATOMS: atom_id res chain seq x y z
N MET A 1 -19.19 -64.15 133.72
CA MET A 1 -20.02 -63.88 132.52
C MET A 1 -19.57 -62.63 131.75
N VAL A 2 -19.31 -61.49 132.41
CA VAL A 2 -18.89 -60.23 131.75
C VAL A 2 -17.54 -60.35 131.01
N VAL A 3 -16.54 -61.00 131.61
CA VAL A 3 -15.20 -61.19 131.03
C VAL A 3 -15.24 -62.02 129.74
N ILE A 4 -16.09 -63.05 129.70
CA ILE A 4 -16.26 -63.93 128.53
C ILE A 4 -16.93 -63.17 127.38
N GLY A 5 -17.95 -62.35 127.66
CA GLY A 5 -18.58 -61.50 126.65
C GLY A 5 -17.64 -60.44 126.06
N PHE A 6 -16.76 -59.86 126.89
CA PHE A 6 -15.73 -58.91 126.46
C PHE A 6 -14.67 -59.57 125.55
N LEU A 7 -14.21 -60.79 125.92
CA LEU A 7 -13.30 -61.60 125.11
C LEU A 7 -13.92 -61.98 123.75
N ILE A 8 -15.20 -62.36 123.71
CA ILE A 8 -15.92 -62.67 122.45
C ILE A 8 -16.04 -61.42 121.57
N GLY A 9 -16.29 -60.24 122.16
CA GLY A 9 -16.31 -58.96 121.45
C GLY A 9 -14.96 -58.60 120.81
N ILE A 10 -13.86 -58.83 121.54
CA ILE A 10 -12.50 -58.64 121.03
C ILE A 10 -12.21 -59.58 119.86
N VAL A 11 -12.56 -60.86 119.97
CA VAL A 11 -12.34 -61.85 118.89
C VAL A 11 -13.07 -61.45 117.61
N ARG A 12 -14.33 -61.01 117.70
CA ARG A 12 -15.10 -60.53 116.53
C ARG A 12 -14.53 -59.24 115.93
N ALA A 13 -14.03 -58.33 116.76
CA ALA A 13 -13.38 -57.11 116.29
C ALA A 13 -12.07 -57.43 115.56
N LEU A 14 -11.27 -58.37 116.07
CA LEU A 14 -10.05 -58.85 115.43
C LEU A 14 -10.35 -59.53 114.09
N GLU A 15 -11.38 -60.37 114.01
CA GLU A 15 -11.84 -60.99 112.76
C GLU A 15 -12.31 -59.97 111.72
N SER A 16 -12.99 -58.91 112.16
CA SER A 16 -13.38 -57.80 111.28
C SER A 16 -12.17 -57.00 110.77
N ILE A 17 -11.16 -56.80 111.62
CA ILE A 17 -9.92 -56.11 111.24
C ILE A 17 -9.13 -56.95 110.23
N ASP A 18 -9.05 -58.27 110.43
CA ASP A 18 -8.37 -59.19 109.51
C ASP A 18 -9.00 -59.19 108.11
N ASN A 19 -10.34 -59.28 108.05
CA ASN A 19 -11.08 -59.17 106.79
C ASN A 19 -10.90 -57.80 106.11
N GLY A 20 -10.89 -56.72 106.90
CA GLY A 20 -10.61 -55.37 106.41
C GLY A 20 -9.20 -55.23 105.84
N LEU A 21 -8.21 -55.81 106.52
CA LEU A 21 -6.82 -55.84 106.09
C LEU A 21 -6.63 -56.67 104.81
N PHE A 22 -7.30 -57.81 104.71
CA PHE A 22 -7.32 -58.63 103.49
C PHE A 22 -7.88 -57.86 102.28
N THR A 23 -8.99 -57.13 102.48
CA THR A 23 -9.60 -56.29 101.44
C THR A 23 -8.69 -55.13 101.03
N ALA A 24 -8.05 -54.47 102.00
CA ALA A 24 -7.08 -53.40 101.75
C ALA A 24 -5.85 -53.93 101.01
N SER A 25 -5.32 -55.09 101.40
CA SER A 25 -4.20 -55.77 100.74
C SER A 25 -4.55 -56.08 99.28
N SER A 26 -5.71 -56.67 99.03
CA SER A 26 -6.20 -56.96 97.67
C SER A 26 -6.33 -55.69 96.82
N SER A 27 -6.82 -54.59 97.40
CA SER A 27 -6.94 -53.30 96.72
C SER A 27 -5.58 -52.70 96.37
N VAL A 28 -4.60 -52.79 97.28
CA VAL A 28 -3.22 -52.34 97.05
C VAL A 28 -2.54 -53.19 95.97
N THR A 29 -2.76 -54.50 95.94
CA THR A 29 -2.28 -55.37 94.86
C THR A 29 -2.89 -54.98 93.51
N GLY A 30 -4.19 -54.70 93.46
CA GLY A 30 -4.86 -54.21 92.25
C GLY A 30 -4.32 -52.86 91.77
N ALA A 31 -4.13 -51.91 92.70
CA ALA A 31 -3.51 -50.62 92.40
C ALA A 31 -2.06 -50.80 91.88
N THR A 32 -1.29 -51.73 92.47
CA THR A 32 0.05 -52.07 92.01
C THR A 32 0.01 -52.61 90.58
N GLY A 33 -0.96 -53.47 90.26
CA GLY A 33 -1.17 -53.98 88.90
C GLY A 33 -1.49 -52.89 87.88
N ASN A 34 -2.23 -51.85 88.26
CA ASN A 34 -2.55 -50.70 87.40
C ASN A 34 -1.37 -49.73 87.24
N VAL A 35 -0.52 -49.58 88.27
CA VAL A 35 0.62 -48.65 88.26
C VAL A 35 1.84 -49.26 87.55
N GLN A 36 2.05 -50.57 87.65
CA GLN A 36 3.14 -51.29 87.00
C GLN A 36 3.31 -51.02 85.49
N PRO A 37 2.25 -50.95 84.66
CA PRO A 37 2.40 -50.66 83.22
C PRO A 37 2.58 -49.17 82.88
N LEU A 38 2.30 -48.22 83.78
CA LEU A 38 2.38 -46.79 83.51
C LEU A 38 3.75 -46.33 82.98
N PRO A 39 4.90 -46.79 83.53
CA PRO A 39 6.21 -46.43 82.98
C PRO A 39 6.37 -46.81 81.50
N ASN A 40 5.82 -47.95 81.07
CA ASN A 40 5.90 -48.39 79.68
C ASN A 40 5.00 -47.56 78.76
N TYR A 41 3.81 -47.18 79.23
CA TYR A 41 2.94 -46.26 78.48
C TYR A 41 3.57 -44.88 78.33
N ILE A 42 4.16 -44.34 79.40
CA ILE A 42 4.90 -43.08 79.35
C ILE A 42 6.06 -43.16 78.36
N GLN A 43 6.81 -44.26 78.37
CA GLN A 43 7.90 -44.47 77.42
C GLN A 43 7.40 -44.50 75.96
N THR A 44 6.30 -45.21 75.71
CA THR A 44 5.67 -45.30 74.38
C THR A 44 5.23 -43.92 73.88
N ILE A 45 4.60 -43.12 74.75
CA ILE A 45 4.18 -41.74 74.43
C ILE A 45 5.38 -40.86 74.14
N ASN A 46 6.44 -40.92 74.95
CA ASN A 46 7.65 -40.12 74.74
C ASN A 46 8.34 -40.45 73.42
N THR A 47 8.39 -41.73 73.04
CA THR A 47 8.91 -42.15 71.73
C THR A 47 8.05 -41.58 70.60
N ALA A 48 6.72 -41.74 70.66
CA ALA A 48 5.82 -41.20 69.64
C ALA A 48 5.94 -39.66 69.50
N LEU A 49 6.06 -38.92 70.60
CA LEU A 49 6.29 -37.48 70.58
C LEU A 49 7.63 -37.10 69.94
N THR A 50 8.66 -37.90 70.16
CA THR A 50 9.99 -37.70 69.52
C THR A 50 9.92 -37.93 68.00
N ASP A 51 9.18 -38.95 67.57
CA ASP A 51 8.98 -39.25 66.15
C ASP A 51 8.17 -38.14 65.45
N ILE A 52 7.14 -37.62 66.12
CA ILE A 52 6.36 -36.47 65.65
C ILE A 52 7.26 -35.22 65.53
N ASP A 53 8.05 -34.89 66.55
CA ASP A 53 8.95 -33.74 66.50
C ASP A 53 9.96 -33.84 65.35
N THR A 54 10.53 -35.04 65.16
CA THR A 54 11.47 -35.33 64.07
C THR A 54 10.80 -35.16 62.70
N SER A 55 9.54 -35.59 62.56
CA SER A 55 8.78 -35.48 61.31
C SER A 55 8.33 -34.06 61.00
N LEU A 56 8.05 -33.23 62.02
CA LEU A 56 7.58 -31.86 61.84
C LEU A 56 8.70 -30.87 61.51
N LYS A 57 9.95 -31.13 61.94
CA LYS A 57 11.11 -30.28 61.66
C LYS A 57 11.33 -29.98 60.16
N PRO A 58 11.39 -30.98 59.25
CA PRO A 58 11.63 -30.71 57.83
C PRO A 58 10.47 -30.00 57.13
N ILE A 59 9.24 -30.11 57.62
CA ILE A 59 8.05 -29.51 56.99
C ILE A 59 8.20 -27.99 56.86
N ARG A 60 8.76 -27.32 57.88
CA ARG A 60 8.97 -25.87 57.83
C ARG A 60 9.92 -25.46 56.70
N GLY A 61 10.99 -26.24 56.48
CA GLY A 61 11.93 -26.03 55.38
C GLY A 61 11.25 -26.25 54.03
N GLN A 62 10.51 -27.35 53.89
CA GLN A 62 9.76 -27.66 52.66
C GLN A 62 8.74 -26.56 52.30
N VAL A 63 8.06 -25.97 53.29
CA VAL A 63 7.14 -24.84 53.08
C VAL A 63 7.90 -23.59 52.62
N ALA A 64 9.07 -23.31 53.19
CA ALA A 64 9.91 -22.19 52.76
C ALA A 64 10.40 -22.38 51.31
N ASP A 65 10.86 -23.57 50.96
CA ASP A 65 11.34 -23.90 49.62
C ASP A 65 10.21 -23.82 48.57
N ALA A 66 9.02 -24.31 48.92
CA ALA A 66 7.83 -24.18 48.08
C ALA A 66 7.44 -22.71 47.88
N THR A 67 7.51 -21.91 48.93
CA THR A 67 7.23 -20.46 48.87
C THR A 67 8.23 -19.74 47.97
N ALA A 68 9.52 -20.02 48.12
CA ALA A 68 10.56 -19.44 47.27
C ALA A 68 10.38 -19.83 45.78
N SER A 69 10.02 -21.09 45.53
CA SER A 69 9.71 -21.59 44.18
C SER A 69 8.53 -20.84 43.56
N LEU A 70 7.45 -20.63 44.33
CA LEU A 70 6.28 -19.87 43.88
C LEU A 70 6.60 -18.39 43.59
N VAL A 71 7.48 -17.77 44.39
CA VAL A 71 7.96 -16.40 44.12
C VAL A 71 8.73 -16.34 42.80
N SER A 72 9.61 -17.32 42.55
CA SER A 72 10.38 -17.41 41.29
C SER A 72 9.46 -17.63 40.07
N ILE A 73 8.47 -18.51 40.19
CA ILE A 73 7.45 -18.74 39.15
C ILE A 73 6.69 -17.46 38.85
N ARG A 74 6.27 -16.72 39.89
CA ARG A 74 5.57 -15.43 39.71
C ARG A 74 6.45 -14.41 38.97
N GLY A 75 7.73 -14.29 39.33
CA GLY A 75 8.66 -13.40 38.62
C GLY A 75 8.84 -13.79 37.16
N SER A 76 8.97 -15.09 36.87
CA SER A 76 9.07 -15.60 35.50
C SER A 76 7.80 -15.30 34.69
N ALA A 77 6.62 -15.48 35.29
CA ALA A 77 5.34 -15.16 34.65
C ALA A 77 5.20 -13.66 34.33
N GLN A 78 5.68 -12.77 35.21
CA GLN A 78 5.69 -11.33 34.95
C GLN A 78 6.60 -10.95 33.78
N ASN A 79 7.77 -11.60 33.65
CA ASN A 79 8.67 -11.36 32.52
C ASN A 79 8.08 -11.84 31.19
N ILE A 80 7.37 -12.98 31.20
CA ILE A 80 6.65 -13.49 30.04
C ILE A 80 5.54 -12.51 29.63
N ASP A 81 4.75 -12.02 30.59
CA ASP A 81 3.69 -11.04 30.33
C ASP A 81 4.23 -9.74 29.70
N ALA A 82 5.35 -9.22 30.20
CA ALA A 82 6.02 -8.07 29.60
C ALA A 82 6.47 -8.34 28.15
N SER A 83 7.11 -9.49 27.91
CA SER A 83 7.58 -9.89 26.57
C SER A 83 6.42 -10.06 25.58
N LEU A 84 5.28 -10.58 26.04
CA LEU A 84 4.07 -10.70 25.22
C LEU A 84 3.47 -9.35 24.87
N LYS A 85 3.48 -8.38 25.79
CA LYS A 85 3.05 -7.00 25.50
C LYS A 85 3.94 -6.34 24.45
N ASP A 86 5.25 -6.49 24.55
CA ASP A 86 6.20 -5.94 23.57
C ASP A 86 6.02 -6.58 22.19
N THR A 87 5.80 -7.90 22.15
CA THR A 87 5.49 -8.64 20.92
C THR A 87 4.18 -8.15 20.29
N SER A 88 3.15 -7.95 21.10
CA SER A 88 1.85 -7.43 20.64
C SER A 88 1.98 -6.02 20.06
N ALA A 89 2.73 -5.12 20.71
CA ALA A 89 2.96 -3.78 20.22
C ALA A 89 3.72 -3.79 18.88
N SER A 90 4.73 -4.66 18.76
CA SER A 90 5.50 -4.84 17.51
C SER A 90 4.63 -5.36 16.36
N LEU A 91 3.68 -6.25 16.66
CA LEU A 91 2.73 -6.76 15.66
C LEU A 91 1.78 -5.66 15.18
N VAL A 92 1.27 -4.82 16.09
CA VAL A 92 0.43 -3.67 15.74
C VAL A 92 1.19 -2.71 14.81
N ASN A 93 2.45 -2.40 15.13
CA ASN A 93 3.29 -1.53 14.30
C ASN A 93 3.53 -2.14 12.90
N THR A 94 3.85 -3.44 12.85
CA THR A 94 4.02 -4.15 11.57
C THR A 94 2.74 -4.11 10.73
N SER A 95 1.58 -4.32 11.36
CA SER A 95 0.29 -4.23 10.68
C SER A 95 0.04 -2.83 10.12
N GLY A 96 0.37 -1.78 10.86
CA GLY A 96 0.26 -0.39 10.39
C GLY A 96 1.13 -0.13 9.15
N SER A 97 2.41 -0.50 9.20
CA SER A 97 3.33 -0.36 8.07
C SER A 97 2.87 -1.10 6.81
N LEU A 98 2.21 -2.26 6.97
CA LEU A 98 1.65 -3.02 5.86
C LEU A 98 0.47 -2.29 5.20
N VAL A 99 -0.39 -1.65 5.99
CA VAL A 99 -1.49 -0.81 5.48
C VAL A 99 -0.93 0.37 4.68
N ASP A 100 0.08 1.06 5.21
CA ASP A 100 0.72 2.19 4.51
C ASP A 100 1.38 1.77 3.19
N THR A 101 2.06 0.62 3.20
CA THR A 101 2.67 0.04 2.00
C THR A 101 1.60 -0.32 0.95
N SER A 102 0.49 -0.91 1.39
CA SER A 102 -0.63 -1.24 0.51
C SER A 102 -1.25 0.02 -0.11
N GLY A 103 -1.45 1.08 0.67
CA GLY A 103 -1.92 2.38 0.16
C GLY A 103 -0.97 3.00 -0.87
N THR A 104 0.33 2.93 -0.62
CA THR A 104 1.36 3.41 -1.56
C THR A 104 1.30 2.63 -2.88
N LEU A 105 1.15 1.31 -2.83
CA LEU A 105 1.05 0.47 -4.02
C LEU A 105 -0.19 0.80 -4.84
N VAL A 106 -1.34 1.00 -4.20
CA VAL A 106 -2.59 1.41 -4.86
C VAL A 106 -2.43 2.74 -5.60
N ASN A 107 -1.74 3.72 -5.00
CA ASN A 107 -1.48 5.01 -5.64
C ASN A 107 -0.52 4.88 -6.84
N ALA A 108 0.51 4.04 -6.72
CA ALA A 108 1.43 3.76 -7.81
C ALA A 108 0.72 3.09 -8.99
N SER A 109 -0.15 2.11 -8.73
CA SER A 109 -0.95 1.45 -9.75
C SER A 109 -1.89 2.40 -10.49
N GLN A 110 -2.55 3.31 -9.77
CA GLN A 110 -3.39 4.35 -10.40
C GLN A 110 -2.57 5.29 -11.28
N SER A 111 -1.40 5.71 -10.81
CA SER A 111 -0.49 6.57 -11.59
C SER A 111 -0.02 5.88 -12.87
N ALA A 112 0.32 4.59 -12.79
CA ALA A 112 0.70 3.79 -13.95
C ALA A 112 -0.46 3.67 -14.97
N ALA A 113 -1.70 3.46 -14.50
CA ALA A 113 -2.88 3.42 -15.36
C ALA A 113 -3.13 4.76 -16.08
N ALA A 114 -2.96 5.89 -15.37
CA ALA A 114 -3.06 7.22 -15.95
C ALA A 114 -2.01 7.45 -17.04
N ILE A 115 -0.74 7.09 -16.77
CA ILE A 115 0.35 7.18 -17.76
C ILE A 115 0.04 6.33 -19.00
N SER A 116 -0.45 5.11 -18.79
CA SER A 116 -0.84 4.22 -19.91
C SER A 116 -1.92 4.85 -20.78
N THR A 117 -2.90 5.53 -20.18
CA THR A 117 -3.97 6.22 -20.92
C THR A 117 -3.40 7.38 -21.72
N SER A 118 -2.58 8.23 -21.11
CA SER A 118 -1.92 9.36 -21.79
C SER A 118 -1.03 8.91 -22.96
N LEU A 119 -0.39 7.74 -22.85
CA LEU A 119 0.41 7.17 -23.92
C LEU A 119 -0.46 6.73 -25.12
N VAL A 120 -1.62 6.13 -24.85
CA VAL A 120 -2.61 5.79 -25.89
C VAL A 120 -3.10 7.06 -26.59
N ASP A 121 -3.45 8.09 -25.83
CA ASP A 121 -3.90 9.37 -26.40
C ASP A 121 -2.81 10.01 -27.28
N THR A 122 -1.58 10.00 -26.81
CA THR A 122 -0.43 10.49 -27.60
C THR A 122 -0.24 9.69 -28.88
N SER A 123 -0.39 8.37 -28.83
CA SER A 123 -0.30 7.51 -30.02
C SER A 123 -1.40 7.85 -31.04
N ASN A 124 -2.63 8.10 -30.59
CA ASN A 124 -3.73 8.52 -31.46
C ASN A 124 -3.47 9.87 -32.11
N VAL A 125 -2.92 10.85 -31.37
CA VAL A 125 -2.51 12.14 -31.94
C VAL A 125 -1.46 11.96 -33.03
N LEU A 126 -0.45 11.12 -32.79
CA LEU A 126 0.60 10.84 -33.77
C LEU A 126 0.05 10.16 -35.03
N LEU A 127 -0.89 9.22 -34.90
CA LEU A 127 -1.57 8.60 -36.04
C LEU A 127 -2.36 9.63 -36.87
N ASN A 128 -3.05 10.57 -36.21
CA ASN A 128 -3.76 11.64 -36.90
C ASN A 128 -2.80 12.57 -37.66
N ILE A 129 -1.67 12.94 -37.04
CA ILE A 129 -0.63 13.75 -37.70
C ILE A 129 -0.05 13.03 -38.91
N LEU A 130 0.20 11.71 -38.81
CA LEU A 130 0.67 10.91 -39.93
C LEU A 130 -0.33 10.92 -41.10
N GLY A 131 -1.62 10.76 -40.81
CA GLY A 131 -2.67 10.82 -41.83
C GLY A 131 -2.76 12.21 -42.49
N LEU A 132 -2.64 13.28 -41.71
CA LEU A 132 -2.61 14.64 -42.25
C LEU A 132 -1.38 14.87 -43.14
N ALA A 133 -0.21 14.40 -42.71
CA ALA A 133 1.01 14.51 -43.49
C ALA A 133 0.89 13.79 -44.84
N GLN A 134 0.31 12.59 -44.87
CA GLN A 134 0.02 11.86 -46.11
C GLN A 134 -0.97 12.61 -47.02
N SER A 135 -1.99 13.23 -46.45
CA SER A 135 -2.95 14.04 -47.22
C SER A 135 -2.29 15.29 -47.81
N ILE A 136 -1.39 15.94 -47.08
CA ILE A 136 -0.63 17.09 -47.56
C ILE A 136 0.28 16.66 -48.71
N ASP A 137 1.00 15.54 -48.54
CA ASP A 137 1.89 14.97 -49.55
C ASP A 137 1.14 14.71 -50.87
N GLY A 138 -0.01 14.02 -50.81
CA GLY A 138 -0.85 13.79 -51.99
C GLY A 138 -1.43 15.07 -52.60
N THR A 139 -1.73 16.09 -51.79
CA THR A 139 -2.19 17.40 -52.30
C THR A 139 -1.07 18.13 -53.03
N LEU A 140 0.15 18.09 -52.50
CA LEU A 140 1.32 18.70 -53.11
C LEU A 140 1.67 17.99 -54.43
N GLU A 141 1.66 16.66 -54.44
CA GLU A 141 1.89 15.86 -55.64
C GLU A 141 0.87 16.22 -56.73
N ALA A 142 -0.43 16.28 -56.40
CA ALA A 142 -1.47 16.67 -57.35
C ALA A 142 -1.30 18.11 -57.86
N ALA A 143 -0.88 19.04 -56.99
CA ALA A 143 -0.65 20.44 -57.37
C ALA A 143 0.56 20.61 -58.29
N GLU A 144 1.57 19.75 -58.20
CA GLU A 144 2.74 19.76 -59.06
C GLU A 144 2.51 19.00 -60.38
N ASN A 145 1.70 17.95 -60.37
CA ASN A 145 1.57 17.02 -61.48
C ASN A 145 0.94 17.63 -62.75
N ILE A 146 1.59 17.41 -63.91
CA ILE A 146 1.15 17.93 -65.22
C ILE A 146 -0.18 17.34 -65.71
N GLU A 147 -0.45 16.06 -65.42
CA GLU A 147 -1.66 15.34 -65.82
C GLU A 147 -2.90 15.88 -65.11
N SER A 148 -2.74 16.34 -63.86
CA SER A 148 -3.79 17.04 -63.11
C SER A 148 -3.88 18.53 -63.45
N ARG A 149 -3.20 18.99 -64.51
CA ARG A 149 -3.08 20.40 -64.89
C ARG A 149 -2.47 21.27 -63.77
N GLY A 150 -1.59 20.68 -62.98
CA GLY A 150 -0.82 21.34 -61.93
C GLY A 150 0.26 22.28 -62.47
N THR A 151 1.13 22.74 -61.58
CA THR A 151 2.13 23.78 -61.87
C THR A 151 3.17 23.37 -62.90
N ALA A 152 3.48 22.06 -63.03
CA ALA A 152 4.37 21.58 -64.10
C ALA A 152 3.81 21.83 -65.52
N LEU A 153 2.50 22.06 -65.68
CA LEU A 153 1.90 22.42 -66.97
C LEU A 153 2.11 23.89 -67.33
N ILE A 154 2.35 24.77 -66.35
CA ILE A 154 2.47 26.22 -66.56
C ILE A 154 3.55 26.57 -67.59
N PRO A 155 4.80 26.04 -67.51
CA PRO A 155 5.82 26.35 -68.51
C PRO A 155 5.40 25.95 -69.94
N VAL A 156 4.68 24.83 -70.09
CA VAL A 156 4.20 24.34 -71.39
C VAL A 156 3.17 25.30 -71.98
N GLU A 157 2.19 25.73 -71.18
CA GLU A 157 1.15 26.65 -71.64
C GLU A 157 1.68 28.07 -71.88
N VAL A 158 2.60 28.55 -71.05
CA VAL A 158 3.30 29.82 -71.29
C VAL A 158 4.10 29.76 -72.59
N GLN A 159 4.80 28.67 -72.86
CA GLN A 159 5.52 28.50 -74.12
C GLN A 159 4.56 28.47 -75.32
N ARG A 160 3.42 27.77 -75.19
CA ARG A 160 2.37 27.75 -76.21
C ARG A 160 1.85 29.16 -76.50
N ALA A 161 1.56 29.93 -75.47
CA ALA A 161 1.11 31.31 -75.59
C ALA A 161 2.17 32.20 -76.25
N ASN A 162 3.44 32.10 -75.85
CA ASN A 162 4.54 32.85 -76.46
C ASN A 162 4.69 32.55 -77.95
N ASN A 163 4.59 31.26 -78.34
CA ASN A 163 4.65 30.86 -79.75
C ASN A 163 3.51 31.46 -80.60
N ILE A 164 2.34 31.73 -80.00
CA ILE A 164 1.20 32.39 -80.65
C ILE A 164 1.38 33.91 -80.68
N LEU A 165 1.86 34.52 -79.59
CA LEU A 165 1.98 35.97 -79.48
C LEU A 165 3.12 36.54 -80.34
N GLN A 166 4.21 35.80 -80.52
CA GLN A 166 5.37 36.24 -81.32
C GLN A 166 4.99 36.64 -82.77
N PRO A 167 4.29 35.82 -83.57
CA PRO A 167 3.88 36.22 -84.91
C PRO A 167 2.86 37.38 -84.89
N VAL A 168 1.92 37.40 -83.94
CA VAL A 168 0.94 38.50 -83.83
C VAL A 168 1.63 39.85 -83.56
N GLN A 169 2.68 39.87 -82.75
CA GLN A 169 3.50 41.07 -82.51
C GLN A 169 4.21 41.53 -83.81
N ASN A 170 4.76 40.60 -84.58
CA ASN A 170 5.39 40.89 -85.87
C ASN A 170 4.39 41.43 -86.90
N ASP A 171 3.20 40.83 -86.96
CA ASP A 171 2.11 41.27 -87.84
C ASP A 171 1.65 42.69 -87.47
N THR A 172 1.46 42.94 -86.17
CA THR A 172 1.07 44.27 -85.65
C THR A 172 2.11 45.33 -85.99
N SER A 173 3.41 45.01 -85.86
CA SER A 173 4.50 45.90 -86.26
C SER A 173 4.46 46.21 -87.75
N THR A 174 4.25 45.18 -88.58
CA THR A 174 4.16 45.30 -90.04
C THR A 174 2.98 46.16 -90.47
N ILE A 175 1.80 45.94 -89.88
CA ILE A 175 0.58 46.72 -90.15
C ILE A 175 0.81 48.19 -89.78
N ASN A 176 1.44 48.48 -88.64
CA ASN A 176 1.73 49.86 -88.25
C ASN A 176 2.68 50.57 -89.25
N LEU A 177 3.70 49.87 -89.74
CA LEU A 177 4.59 50.41 -90.78
C LEU A 177 3.84 50.69 -92.08
N GLN A 178 2.98 49.75 -92.52
CA GLN A 178 2.14 49.94 -93.70
C GLN A 178 1.18 51.12 -93.53
N LEU A 179 0.56 51.27 -92.35
CA LEU A 179 -0.35 52.38 -92.06
C LEU A 179 0.39 53.73 -92.04
N ALA A 180 1.60 53.79 -91.45
CA ALA A 180 2.43 54.99 -91.47
C ALA A 180 2.82 55.39 -92.91
N GLU A 181 3.15 54.40 -93.74
CA GLU A 181 3.49 54.61 -95.15
C GLU A 181 2.29 55.09 -95.97
N VAL A 182 1.10 54.52 -95.74
CA VAL A 182 -0.16 54.99 -96.34
C VAL A 182 -0.46 56.43 -95.91
N ASN A 183 -0.32 56.75 -94.62
CA ASN A 183 -0.53 58.11 -94.13
C ASN A 183 0.44 59.12 -94.76
N ARG A 184 1.71 58.74 -94.93
CA ARG A 184 2.71 59.54 -95.66
C ARG A 184 2.31 59.74 -97.12
N HIS A 185 1.84 58.70 -97.79
CA HIS A 185 1.35 58.80 -99.17
C HIS A 185 0.13 59.74 -99.28
N LEU A 186 -0.86 59.60 -98.39
CA LEU A 186 -2.03 60.49 -98.34
C LEU A 186 -1.63 61.95 -98.06
N THR A 187 -0.69 62.17 -97.14
CA THR A 187 -0.14 63.49 -96.85
C THR A 187 0.49 64.11 -98.10
N ASN A 188 1.37 63.36 -98.79
CA ASN A 188 2.03 63.81 -100.00
C ASN A 188 1.03 64.15 -101.13
N ILE A 189 -0.06 63.37 -101.26
CA ILE A 189 -1.15 63.65 -102.20
C ILE A 189 -1.85 64.96 -101.82
N CYS A 190 -2.24 65.12 -100.55
CA CYS A 190 -2.87 66.33 -100.02
C CYS A 190 -2.00 67.59 -100.19
N THR A 191 -0.66 67.47 -100.10
CA THR A 191 0.28 68.60 -100.26
C THR A 191 0.77 68.78 -101.71
N SER A 192 0.31 67.97 -102.66
CA SER A 192 0.71 68.07 -104.08
C SER A 192 0.20 69.39 -104.70
N PRO A 193 1.00 70.06 -105.54
CA PRO A 193 0.61 71.32 -106.19
C PRO A 193 -0.67 71.23 -107.02
N THR A 194 -1.01 70.04 -107.54
CA THR A 194 -2.18 69.82 -108.39
C THR A 194 -3.51 69.82 -107.63
N LEU A 195 -3.54 69.34 -106.39
CA LEU A 195 -4.74 69.31 -105.54
C LEU A 195 -4.95 70.63 -104.78
N SER A 196 -3.89 71.39 -104.49
CA SER A 196 -4.02 72.71 -103.85
C SER A 196 -4.69 73.77 -104.75
N LEU A 197 -4.80 73.48 -106.05
CA LEU A 197 -5.41 74.34 -107.08
C LEU A 197 -6.87 73.98 -107.43
N LEU A 198 -7.49 72.94 -106.83
CA LEU A 198 -8.89 72.54 -107.09
C LEU A 198 -9.80 72.69 -105.84
N PRO A 199 -10.65 73.74 -105.76
CA PRO A 199 -11.78 73.78 -104.83
C PRO A 199 -12.84 72.72 -105.24
N PRO A 200 -13.50 71.99 -104.30
CA PRO A 200 -13.61 72.25 -102.86
C PRO A 200 -12.71 71.35 -101.97
N LEU A 201 -11.79 70.57 -102.54
CA LEU A 201 -11.06 69.53 -101.81
C LEU A 201 -9.77 70.08 -101.18
N ARG A 202 -9.90 70.92 -100.15
CA ARG A 202 -8.76 71.27 -99.27
C ARG A 202 -8.67 70.26 -98.12
N CYS A 203 -7.56 69.53 -98.02
CA CYS A 203 -7.28 68.71 -96.82
C CYS A 203 -6.99 69.64 -95.63
N ASP A 204 -7.70 69.46 -94.51
CA ASP A 204 -7.49 70.22 -93.27
C ASP A 204 -6.43 69.49 -92.40
N PRO A 205 -5.23 70.07 -92.19
CA PRO A 205 -4.13 69.37 -91.51
C PRO A 205 -4.25 69.35 -89.97
N ALA A 206 -5.33 69.88 -89.38
CA ALA A 206 -5.46 70.07 -87.93
C ALA A 206 -6.44 69.14 -87.21
N ARG A 207 -6.87 68.02 -87.81
CA ARG A 207 -7.60 66.97 -87.07
C ARG A 207 -6.79 65.66 -87.11
N PRO A 208 -6.39 65.11 -85.94
CA PRO A 208 -5.65 63.85 -85.89
C PRO A 208 -6.45 62.68 -86.47
#